data_AF-A0A7X5IUI9-F1
#
_entry.id   AF-A0A7X5IUI9-F1
#
_cell.length_a   1.000
_cell.length_b   1.000
_cell.length_c   1.000
_cell.angle_alpha   90.00
_cell.angle_beta   90.00
_cell.angle_gamma   90.00
#
_symmetry.space_group_name_H-M   'P 1'
#
loop_
_entity.id
_entity.type
_entity.pdbx_description
1 polymer ?
#
loop_
_entity_poly.entity_id
_entity_poly.type
_entity_poly.pdbx_seq_one_letter_code
_entity_poly.pdbx_strand_id
1 'polypeptide(L)'
;MKKYRIRRIKGKSGMTLVELVVSMLLVSIIMAMVVGILSPAAKIFLRMQRLHYAQQILDNTAAQLRSMAGEATEYVKIYKDAENIVNSGGEAKGPVLEFVNPEGYTTLVSADGSPEMDLVLESTKIDMAEEVEKGRLVARYYNIANIATNEYNYTQGGKEVARAVAGVFTDGYYMGNYLKIEFSYPPGTGADDSPVTYLEAKLSLYNNEDRQPEHLVAQEEVVLDFRYTVVRRDSVTATNG
;
A
#
# COMPACT_ATOMS: atom_id res chain seq x y z
N MET A 1 31.25 -62.34 40.29
CA MET A 1 30.73 -61.25 39.42
C MET A 1 30.00 -60.22 40.28
N LYS A 2 30.29 -58.93 40.04
CA LYS A 2 29.66 -57.66 40.46
C LYS A 2 28.88 -57.59 41.79
N LYS A 3 29.53 -57.00 42.82
CA LYS A 3 28.86 -56.35 43.96
C LYS A 3 28.25 -55.02 43.49
N TYR A 4 26.92 -54.91 43.43
CA TYR A 4 26.22 -53.65 43.20
C TYR A 4 26.30 -52.79 44.46
N ARG A 5 27.07 -51.71 44.38
CA ARG A 5 27.22 -50.72 45.45
C ARG A 5 26.01 -49.78 45.38
N ILE A 6 24.98 -50.07 46.17
CA ILE A 6 23.82 -49.17 46.32
C ILE A 6 24.32 -47.88 46.97
N ARG A 7 24.40 -46.80 46.18
CA ARG A 7 24.61 -45.45 46.69
C ARG A 7 23.36 -45.08 47.50
N ARG A 8 23.46 -45.08 48.83
CA ARG A 8 22.49 -44.39 49.70
C ARG A 8 22.47 -42.92 49.28
N ILE A 9 21.32 -42.45 48.78
CA ILE A 9 21.01 -41.03 48.67
C ILE A 9 20.95 -40.52 50.12
N LYS A 10 22.04 -39.91 50.58
CA LYS A 10 22.12 -39.28 51.90
C LYS A 10 21.28 -37.99 51.88
N GLY A 11 20.33 -37.92 52.80
CA GLY A 11 19.75 -36.68 53.32
C GLY A 11 18.66 -36.03 52.46
N LYS A 12 17.40 -36.39 52.69
CA LYS A 12 16.31 -35.42 52.51
C LYS A 12 16.32 -34.49 53.73
N SER A 13 17.18 -33.47 53.72
CA SER A 13 17.04 -32.34 54.63
C SER A 13 15.84 -31.53 54.14
N GLY A 14 14.80 -31.39 54.95
CA GLY A 14 13.74 -30.44 54.65
C GLY A 14 14.31 -29.03 54.60
N MET A 15 13.78 -28.16 53.73
CA MET A 15 14.17 -26.75 53.75
C MET A 15 13.77 -26.14 55.09
N THR A 16 14.70 -25.46 55.73
CA THR A 16 14.39 -24.66 56.91
C THR A 16 13.54 -23.45 56.51
N LEU A 17 12.70 -22.95 57.43
CA LEU A 17 11.84 -21.78 57.17
C LEU A 17 12.64 -20.58 56.64
N VAL A 18 13.87 -20.41 57.15
CA VAL A 18 14.79 -19.33 56.77
C VAL A 18 15.25 -19.48 55.32
N GLU A 19 15.63 -20.70 54.89
CA GLU A 19 16.03 -20.95 53.50
C GLU A 19 14.89 -20.66 52.52
N LEU A 20 13.65 -21.00 52.89
CA LEU A 20 12.47 -20.67 52.09
C LEU A 20 12.27 -19.15 51.94
N VAL A 21 12.34 -18.40 53.04
CA VAL A 21 12.19 -16.93 53.02
C VAL A 21 13.30 -16.27 52.20
N VAL A 22 14.55 -16.69 52.36
CA VAL A 22 15.69 -16.17 51.59
C VAL A 22 15.54 -16.51 50.10
N SER A 23 15.15 -17.74 49.76
CA SER A 23 14.96 -18.14 48.37
C SER A 23 13.85 -17.33 47.69
N MET A 24 12.74 -17.07 48.37
CA MET A 24 11.65 -16.24 47.85
C MET A 24 12.08 -14.78 47.65
N LEU A 25 12.88 -14.23 48.57
CA LEU A 25 13.43 -12.87 48.44
C LEU A 25 14.39 -12.76 47.25
N LEU A 26 15.26 -13.75 47.05
CA LEU A 26 16.18 -13.75 45.91
C LEU A 26 15.42 -13.89 44.58
N VAL A 27 14.42 -14.77 44.52
CA VAL A 27 13.60 -14.94 43.32
C VAL A 27 12.83 -13.66 42.99
N SER A 28 12.28 -12.96 43.99
CA SER A 28 11.54 -11.71 43.74
C SER A 28 12.45 -10.59 43.23
N ILE A 29 13.67 -10.46 43.76
CA ILE A 29 14.67 -9.50 43.27
C ILE A 29 15.07 -9.84 41.82
N ILE A 30 15.31 -11.12 41.52
CA ILE A 30 15.63 -11.56 40.15
C ILE A 30 14.46 -11.28 39.20
N MET A 31 13.24 -11.61 39.61
CA MET A 31 12.04 -11.37 38.78
C MET A 31 11.84 -9.88 38.51
N ALA A 32 12.07 -9.02 39.50
CA ALA A 32 12.02 -7.57 39.33
C ALA A 32 13.06 -7.08 38.30
N MET A 33 14.29 -7.61 38.34
CA MET A 33 15.31 -7.30 37.34
C MET A 33 14.92 -7.80 35.94
N VAL A 34 14.39 -9.01 35.82
CA VAL A 34 13.92 -9.58 34.55
C VAL A 34 12.82 -8.71 33.93
N VAL A 35 11.83 -8.28 34.73
CA VAL A 35 10.76 -7.39 34.25
C VAL A 35 11.32 -6.01 33.84
N GLY A 36 12.28 -5.48 34.60
CA GLY A 36 12.96 -4.23 34.29
C GLY A 36 13.68 -4.23 32.93
N ILE A 37 14.21 -5.38 32.51
CA ILE A 37 14.90 -5.55 31.21
C ILE A 37 13.90 -5.90 30.10
N LEU A 38 12.98 -6.82 30.35
CA LEU A 38 12.10 -7.37 29.33
C LEU A 38 11.07 -6.36 28.81
N SER A 39 10.54 -5.49 29.68
CA SER A 39 9.51 -4.52 29.29
C SER A 39 10.00 -3.47 28.28
N PRO A 40 11.14 -2.77 28.51
CA PRO A 40 11.73 -1.89 27.50
C PRO A 40 12.11 -2.64 26.21
N ALA A 41 12.69 -3.83 26.32
CA ALA A 41 13.08 -4.64 25.17
C ALA A 41 11.87 -5.03 24.30
N ALA A 42 10.76 -5.45 24.92
CA ALA A 42 9.53 -5.78 24.21
C ALA A 42 8.94 -4.57 23.47
N LYS A 43 8.97 -3.38 24.08
CA LYS A 43 8.52 -2.14 23.42
C LYS A 43 9.38 -1.80 22.20
N ILE A 44 10.70 -1.90 22.33
CA ILE A 44 11.64 -1.66 21.23
C ILE A 44 11.42 -2.69 20.12
N PHE A 45 11.29 -3.98 20.47
CA PHE A 45 11.01 -5.05 19.53
C PHE A 45 9.73 -4.81 18.73
N LEU A 46 8.62 -4.50 19.41
CA LEU A 46 7.35 -4.20 18.74
C LEU A 46 7.44 -2.98 17.83
N ARG A 47 8.19 -1.93 18.24
CA ARG A 47 8.41 -0.75 17.40
C ARG A 47 9.23 -1.10 16.16
N MET A 48 10.30 -1.89 16.30
CA MET A 48 11.11 -2.36 15.18
C MET A 48 10.30 -3.22 14.23
N GLN A 49 9.50 -4.15 14.75
CA GLN A 49 8.63 -5.02 13.97
C GLN A 49 7.61 -4.21 13.15
N ARG A 50 6.95 -3.21 13.76
CA ARG A 50 6.02 -2.32 13.05
C ARG A 50 6.70 -1.54 11.93
N LEU A 51 7.89 -1.00 12.15
CA LEU A 51 8.65 -0.31 11.12
C LEU A 51 9.05 -1.26 9.99
N HIS A 52 9.48 -2.48 10.32
CA HIS A 52 9.87 -3.46 9.31
C HIS A 52 8.70 -3.88 8.41
N TYR A 53 7.50 -4.04 8.99
CA TYR A 53 6.28 -4.28 8.21
C TYR A 53 5.89 -3.08 7.35
N ALA A 54 5.98 -1.86 7.90
CA ALA A 54 5.68 -0.65 7.14
C ALA A 54 6.60 -0.52 5.91
N GLN A 55 7.89 -0.80 6.07
CA GLN A 55 8.85 -0.82 4.97
C GLN A 55 8.53 -1.92 3.95
N GLN A 56 8.22 -3.14 4.40
CA GLN A 56 7.81 -4.22 3.49
C GLN A 56 6.56 -3.87 2.68
N ILE A 57 5.59 -3.18 3.28
CA ILE A 57 4.39 -2.69 2.58
C ILE A 57 4.80 -1.70 1.48
N LEU A 58 5.68 -0.74 1.78
CA LEU A 58 6.17 0.25 0.82
C LEU A 58 6.99 -0.40 -0.31
N ASP A 59 7.96 -1.26 0.01
CA ASP A 59 8.81 -1.94 -0.97
C ASP A 59 7.99 -2.72 -2.02
N ASN A 60 7.02 -3.50 -1.54
CA ASN A 60 6.14 -4.29 -2.41
C ASN A 60 5.17 -3.40 -3.18
N THR A 61 4.67 -2.32 -2.57
CA THR A 61 3.84 -1.33 -3.27
C THR A 61 4.64 -0.67 -4.39
N ALA A 62 5.88 -0.28 -4.13
CA ALA A 62 6.79 0.28 -5.12
C ALA A 62 7.08 -0.72 -6.24
N ALA A 63 7.32 -1.99 -5.92
CA ALA A 63 7.50 -3.04 -6.92
C ALA A 63 6.26 -3.20 -7.81
N GLN A 64 5.06 -3.20 -7.24
CA GLN A 64 3.82 -3.28 -8.01
C GLN A 64 3.56 -2.03 -8.85
N LEU A 65 3.80 -0.83 -8.30
CA LEU A 65 3.70 0.41 -9.06
C LEU A 65 4.68 0.44 -10.24
N ARG A 66 5.93 -0.03 -10.05
CA ARG A 66 6.89 -0.18 -11.16
C ARG A 66 6.40 -1.17 -12.19
N SER A 67 5.78 -2.27 -11.78
CA SER A 67 5.21 -3.25 -12.71
C SER A 67 4.07 -2.64 -13.53
N MET A 68 3.10 -2.00 -12.87
CA MET A 68 1.95 -1.36 -13.53
C MET A 68 2.36 -0.17 -14.40
N ALA A 69 3.21 0.73 -13.90
CA ALA A 69 3.71 1.83 -14.70
C ALA A 69 4.52 1.33 -15.91
N GLY A 70 5.26 0.23 -15.77
CA GLY A 70 5.95 -0.41 -16.88
C GLY A 70 5.03 -0.94 -17.99
N GLU A 71 3.73 -1.07 -17.74
CA GLU A 71 2.71 -1.40 -18.73
C GLU A 71 2.15 -0.18 -19.45
N ALA A 72 2.50 1.04 -19.05
CA ALA A 72 2.06 2.25 -19.72
C ALA A 72 2.52 2.28 -21.18
N THR A 73 1.54 2.45 -22.07
CA THR A 73 1.68 2.60 -23.51
C THR A 73 1.00 3.89 -23.94
N GLU A 74 1.47 4.46 -25.05
CA GLU A 74 0.99 5.71 -25.65
C GLU A 74 1.18 6.95 -24.79
N TYR A 75 0.48 7.04 -23.65
CA TYR A 75 0.52 8.20 -22.78
C TYR A 75 0.43 7.87 -21.30
N VAL A 76 0.80 8.86 -20.50
CA VAL A 76 0.56 8.92 -19.06
C VAL A 76 -0.06 10.26 -18.70
N LYS A 77 -0.95 10.26 -17.72
CA LYS A 77 -1.64 11.44 -17.22
C LYS A 77 -1.75 11.36 -15.71
N ILE A 78 -1.56 12.49 -15.03
CA ILE A 78 -1.67 12.58 -13.58
C ILE A 78 -2.80 13.54 -13.27
N TYR A 79 -3.74 13.13 -12.41
CA TYR A 79 -4.83 14.00 -11.97
C TYR A 79 -4.47 14.74 -10.70
N LYS A 80 -5.02 15.95 -10.54
CA LYS A 80 -4.86 16.80 -9.35
C LYS A 80 -5.36 16.14 -8.06
N ASP A 81 -6.51 15.48 -8.17
CA ASP A 81 -7.22 14.83 -7.07
C ASP A 81 -8.05 13.65 -7.61
N ALA A 82 -8.50 12.79 -6.71
CA ALA A 82 -9.22 11.57 -7.05
C ALA A 82 -10.74 11.76 -7.21
N GLU A 83 -11.27 12.93 -6.87
CA GLU A 83 -12.71 13.21 -6.86
C GLU A 83 -13.18 13.82 -8.19
N ASN A 84 -12.35 14.64 -8.84
CA ASN A 84 -12.70 15.38 -10.05
C ASN A 84 -11.97 14.82 -11.29
N ILE A 85 -12.27 13.57 -11.65
CA ILE A 85 -11.65 12.89 -12.81
C ILE A 85 -12.35 13.24 -14.13
N VAL A 86 -13.68 13.35 -14.12
CA VAL A 86 -14.49 13.62 -15.31
C VAL A 86 -14.19 15.01 -15.86
N ASN A 87 -13.96 15.11 -17.17
CA ASN A 87 -13.71 16.36 -17.90
C ASN A 87 -12.53 17.17 -17.36
N SER A 88 -11.63 16.55 -16.59
CA SER A 88 -10.43 17.22 -16.08
C SER A 88 -9.20 16.87 -16.91
N GLY A 89 -8.31 17.87 -17.01
CA GLY A 89 -7.01 17.75 -17.65
C GLY A 89 -5.96 17.13 -16.73
N GLY A 90 -4.78 16.90 -17.30
CA GLY A 90 -3.61 16.42 -16.58
C GLY A 90 -2.90 17.56 -15.83
N GLU A 91 -2.27 17.21 -14.72
CA GLU A 91 -1.47 18.08 -13.88
C GLU A 91 -0.04 17.56 -13.74
N ALA A 92 0.87 18.42 -13.28
CA ALA A 92 2.26 18.04 -13.07
C ALA A 92 2.45 16.97 -11.97
N LYS A 93 1.52 16.91 -11.01
CA LYS A 93 1.56 16.01 -9.87
C LYS A 93 0.17 15.77 -9.28
N GLY A 94 0.01 14.66 -8.58
CA GLY A 94 -1.21 14.34 -7.84
C GLY A 94 -1.37 12.85 -7.59
N PRO A 95 -2.51 12.42 -7.03
CA PRO A 95 -2.60 11.09 -6.41
C PRO A 95 -3.09 9.97 -7.33
N VAL A 96 -3.52 10.30 -8.55
CA VAL A 96 -4.03 9.32 -9.51
C VAL A 96 -3.19 9.35 -10.76
N LEU A 97 -2.74 8.18 -11.18
CA LEU A 97 -2.04 7.95 -12.44
C LEU A 97 -2.98 7.27 -13.42
N GLU A 98 -3.05 7.80 -14.63
CA GLU A 98 -3.74 7.23 -15.78
C GLU A 98 -2.75 6.88 -16.87
N PHE A 99 -2.95 5.74 -17.52
CA PHE A 99 -2.22 5.35 -18.73
C PHE A 99 -3.02 4.32 -19.54
N VAL A 100 -2.63 4.07 -20.78
CA VAL A 100 -3.18 2.94 -21.58
C VAL A 100 -2.27 1.73 -21.39
N ASN A 101 -2.84 0.57 -21.07
CA ASN A 101 -2.07 -0.67 -20.94
C ASN A 101 -1.93 -1.39 -22.31
N PRO A 102 -1.08 -2.43 -22.44
CA PRO A 102 -0.86 -3.11 -23.71
C PRO A 102 -2.08 -3.88 -24.22
N GLU A 103 -3.09 -4.08 -23.37
CA GLU A 103 -4.38 -4.69 -23.74
C GLU A 103 -5.37 -3.68 -24.32
N GLY A 104 -5.01 -2.38 -24.37
CA GLY A 104 -5.83 -1.31 -24.93
C GLY A 104 -6.86 -0.74 -23.96
N TYR A 105 -6.69 -0.95 -22.65
CA TYR A 105 -7.55 -0.37 -21.62
C TYR A 105 -6.90 0.87 -21.01
N THR A 106 -7.70 1.91 -20.78
CA THR A 106 -7.30 3.01 -19.90
C THR A 106 -7.30 2.51 -18.47
N THR A 107 -6.16 2.62 -17.79
CA THR A 107 -5.92 2.14 -16.43
C THR A 107 -5.72 3.33 -15.50
N LEU A 108 -6.55 3.44 -14.47
CA LEU A 108 -6.40 4.38 -13.36
C LEU A 108 -5.83 3.67 -12.14
N VAL A 109 -4.71 4.16 -11.61
CA VAL A 109 -4.07 3.65 -10.40
C VAL A 109 -4.09 4.73 -9.31
N SER A 110 -4.60 4.40 -8.13
CA SER A 110 -4.66 5.32 -6.99
C SER A 110 -4.64 4.60 -5.63
N ALA A 111 -4.52 5.37 -4.55
CA ALA A 111 -4.70 4.91 -3.18
C ALA A 111 -5.81 5.66 -2.41
N ASP A 112 -6.67 6.39 -3.13
CA ASP A 112 -7.76 7.20 -2.56
C ASP A 112 -9.10 6.47 -2.49
N GLY A 113 -9.06 5.15 -2.65
CA GLY A 113 -10.23 4.28 -2.64
C GLY A 113 -10.95 4.25 -3.98
N SER A 114 -12.00 3.45 -4.03
CA SER A 114 -12.89 3.30 -5.17
C SER A 114 -14.30 3.11 -4.62
N PRO A 115 -15.28 3.96 -4.98
CA PRO A 115 -16.66 3.73 -4.55
C PRO A 115 -17.20 2.44 -5.18
N GLU A 116 -18.32 1.95 -4.64
CA GLU A 116 -19.09 0.91 -5.31
C GLU A 116 -19.48 1.37 -6.72
N MET A 117 -19.18 0.56 -7.73
CA MET A 117 -19.42 0.91 -9.13
C MET A 117 -19.92 -0.28 -9.94
N ASP A 118 -20.61 0.03 -11.04
CA ASP A 118 -21.08 -1.01 -11.95
C ASP A 118 -19.94 -1.43 -12.88
N LEU A 119 -19.75 -2.75 -13.02
CA LEU A 119 -18.85 -3.30 -14.01
C LEU A 119 -19.58 -3.43 -15.34
N VAL A 120 -19.03 -2.85 -16.40
CA VAL A 120 -19.68 -2.74 -17.72
C VAL A 120 -18.85 -3.38 -18.83
N LEU A 121 -19.56 -4.02 -19.75
CA LEU A 121 -19.04 -4.38 -21.07
C LEU A 121 -19.76 -3.54 -22.11
N GLU A 122 -19.03 -2.69 -22.82
CA GLU A 122 -19.56 -1.70 -23.77
C GLU A 122 -20.53 -0.72 -23.11
N SER A 123 -21.80 -1.12 -22.94
CA SER A 123 -22.84 -0.34 -22.26
C SER A 123 -23.77 -1.21 -21.41
N THR A 124 -23.45 -2.49 -21.25
CA THR A 124 -24.25 -3.45 -20.48
C THR A 124 -23.57 -3.73 -19.16
N LYS A 125 -24.31 -3.57 -18.05
CA LYS A 125 -23.86 -4.00 -16.72
C LYS A 125 -23.69 -5.51 -16.70
N ILE A 126 -22.49 -5.96 -16.34
CA ILE A 126 -22.13 -7.37 -16.19
C ILE A 126 -22.06 -7.80 -14.72
N ASP A 127 -21.64 -6.89 -13.83
CA ASP A 127 -21.48 -7.16 -12.40
C ASP A 127 -21.38 -5.84 -11.62
N MET A 128 -21.03 -5.92 -10.33
CA MET A 128 -20.77 -4.79 -9.44
C MET A 128 -19.43 -5.00 -8.73
N ALA A 129 -18.63 -3.94 -8.65
CA ALA A 129 -17.45 -3.92 -7.80
C ALA A 129 -17.82 -3.31 -6.44
N GLU A 130 -17.42 -4.00 -5.37
CA GLU A 130 -17.55 -3.48 -4.00
C GLU A 130 -16.65 -2.25 -3.79
N GLU A 131 -17.02 -1.45 -2.79
CA GLU A 131 -16.21 -0.31 -2.37
C GLU A 131 -14.82 -0.76 -1.87
N VAL A 132 -13.79 -0.05 -2.31
CA VAL A 132 -12.42 -0.20 -1.83
C VAL A 132 -12.10 1.00 -0.94
N GLU A 133 -11.76 0.73 0.32
CA GLU A 133 -11.44 1.77 1.30
C GLU A 133 -10.26 2.64 0.89
N LYS A 134 -10.25 3.88 1.39
CA LYS A 134 -9.09 4.78 1.30
C LYS A 134 -7.86 4.12 1.90
N GLY A 135 -6.71 4.35 1.28
CA GLY A 135 -5.44 3.77 1.75
C GLY A 135 -5.14 2.37 1.23
N ARG A 136 -5.92 1.86 0.28
CA ARG A 136 -5.65 0.63 -0.49
C ARG A 136 -5.25 0.99 -1.91
N LEU A 137 -4.27 0.27 -2.46
CA LEU A 137 -3.84 0.43 -3.84
C LEU A 137 -4.87 -0.25 -4.75
N VAL A 138 -5.49 0.54 -5.62
CA VAL A 138 -6.53 0.09 -6.54
C VAL A 138 -6.16 0.43 -7.98
N ALA A 139 -6.42 -0.51 -8.88
CA ALA A 139 -6.37 -0.30 -10.33
C ALA A 139 -7.78 -0.44 -10.91
N ARG A 140 -8.21 0.53 -11.72
CA ARG A 140 -9.50 0.55 -12.41
C ARG A 140 -9.26 0.57 -13.91
N TYR A 141 -9.94 -0.30 -14.65
CA TYR A 141 -9.74 -0.48 -16.08
C TYR A 141 -10.98 0.00 -16.83
N TYR A 142 -10.79 0.67 -17.97
CA TYR A 142 -11.86 1.26 -18.77
C TYR A 142 -11.68 0.93 -20.25
N ASN A 143 -12.80 0.75 -20.95
CA ASN A 143 -12.77 0.62 -22.41
C ASN A 143 -12.63 2.00 -23.05
N ILE A 144 -11.73 2.13 -24.02
CA ILE A 144 -11.61 3.35 -24.83
C ILE A 144 -12.84 3.45 -25.74
N ALA A 145 -13.60 4.54 -25.59
CA ALA A 145 -14.78 4.84 -26.39
C ALA A 145 -14.41 5.57 -27.70
N ASN A 146 -13.36 6.40 -27.67
CA ASN A 146 -12.85 7.11 -28.84
C ASN A 146 -11.33 6.94 -28.96
N ILE A 147 -10.91 6.15 -29.94
CA ILE A 147 -9.50 5.80 -30.17
C ILE A 147 -8.66 7.02 -30.59
N ALA A 148 -9.25 8.02 -31.24
CA ALA A 148 -8.48 9.18 -31.72
C ALA A 148 -8.03 10.10 -30.58
N THR A 149 -8.82 10.15 -29.50
CA THR A 149 -8.61 11.04 -28.34
C THR A 149 -8.24 10.28 -27.07
N ASN A 150 -8.30 8.94 -27.11
CA ASN A 150 -8.25 8.06 -25.93
C ASN A 150 -9.30 8.40 -24.88
N GLU A 151 -10.46 8.88 -25.31
CA GLU A 151 -11.57 9.16 -24.41
C GLU A 151 -12.26 7.87 -23.97
N TYR A 152 -12.69 7.84 -22.71
CA TYR A 152 -13.38 6.73 -22.10
C TYR A 152 -14.48 7.23 -21.15
N ASN A 153 -15.52 6.42 -20.99
CA ASN A 153 -16.62 6.75 -20.11
C ASN A 153 -16.26 6.40 -18.67
N TYR A 154 -16.05 7.43 -17.84
CA TYR A 154 -15.80 7.27 -16.40
C TYR A 154 -17.11 7.10 -15.61
N THR A 155 -18.17 7.77 -16.06
CA THR A 155 -19.53 7.56 -15.54
C THR A 155 -20.48 7.12 -16.66
N GLN A 156 -21.56 6.44 -16.29
CA GLN A 156 -22.68 6.19 -17.17
C GLN A 156 -23.98 6.52 -16.42
N GLY A 157 -24.77 7.46 -16.95
CA GLY A 157 -25.99 7.91 -16.26
C GLY A 157 -25.73 8.53 -14.87
N GLY A 158 -24.54 9.11 -14.66
CA GLY A 158 -24.14 9.76 -13.41
C GLY A 158 -23.60 8.83 -12.31
N LYS A 159 -23.52 7.51 -12.55
CA LYS A 159 -22.84 6.55 -11.67
C LYS A 159 -21.45 6.23 -12.23
N GLU A 160 -20.44 6.11 -11.37
CA GLU A 160 -19.12 5.61 -11.79
C GLU A 160 -19.26 4.17 -12.34
N VAL A 161 -18.52 3.89 -13.40
CA VAL A 161 -18.47 2.57 -14.04
C VAL A 161 -17.02 2.18 -14.29
N ALA A 162 -16.74 0.90 -14.44
CA ALA A 162 -15.45 0.43 -14.93
C ALA A 162 -15.63 -0.87 -15.72
N ARG A 163 -14.64 -1.25 -16.52
CA ARG A 163 -14.56 -2.60 -17.10
C ARG A 163 -14.23 -3.63 -16.02
N ALA A 164 -13.27 -3.29 -15.16
CA ALA A 164 -12.83 -4.10 -14.04
C ALA A 164 -12.21 -3.21 -12.96
N VAL A 165 -12.26 -3.67 -11.71
CA VAL A 165 -11.59 -3.06 -10.56
C VAL A 165 -10.76 -4.12 -9.86
N ALA A 166 -9.51 -3.79 -9.53
CA ALA A 166 -8.59 -4.68 -8.83
C ALA A 166 -8.01 -3.99 -7.61
N GLY A 167 -8.34 -4.49 -6.42
CA GLY A 167 -7.56 -4.24 -5.20
C GLY A 167 -6.25 -5.03 -5.30
N VAL A 168 -5.12 -4.33 -5.44
CA VAL A 168 -3.82 -4.96 -5.72
C VAL A 168 -3.36 -5.83 -4.56
N PHE A 169 -3.71 -5.44 -3.33
CA PHE A 169 -3.47 -6.20 -2.12
C PHE A 169 -4.75 -6.31 -1.30
N THR A 170 -4.91 -7.43 -0.58
CA THR A 170 -6.02 -7.63 0.37
C THR A 170 -5.90 -6.69 1.57
N ASP A 171 -7.00 -6.31 2.23
CA ASP A 171 -6.96 -5.38 3.38
C ASP A 171 -6.01 -5.80 4.50
N GLY A 172 -5.97 -7.10 4.83
CA GLY A 172 -5.08 -7.65 5.85
C GLY A 172 -3.58 -7.39 5.57
N TYR A 173 -3.21 -7.17 4.31
CA TYR A 173 -1.84 -6.84 3.89
C TYR A 173 -1.34 -5.53 4.50
N TYR A 174 -2.22 -4.53 4.62
CA TYR A 174 -1.85 -3.21 5.12
C TYR A 174 -1.71 -3.17 6.64
N MET A 175 -2.12 -4.24 7.34
CA MET A 175 -1.98 -4.37 8.80
C MET A 175 -2.55 -3.18 9.59
N GLY A 176 -3.67 -2.62 9.12
CA GLY A 176 -4.31 -1.44 9.71
C GLY A 176 -3.65 -0.10 9.38
N ASN A 177 -2.74 -0.05 8.40
CA ASN A 177 -2.18 1.18 7.87
C ASN A 177 -2.90 1.63 6.59
N TYR A 178 -2.65 2.86 6.18
CA TYR A 178 -3.30 3.54 5.08
C TYR A 178 -2.23 4.13 4.14
N LEU A 179 -2.27 3.70 2.89
CA LEU A 179 -1.35 4.17 1.85
C LEU A 179 -1.76 5.53 1.29
N LYS A 180 -0.78 6.36 0.96
CA LYS A 180 -0.94 7.56 0.14
C LYS A 180 0.12 7.54 -0.93
N ILE A 181 -0.27 7.93 -2.14
CA ILE A 181 0.62 8.03 -3.28
C ILE A 181 0.49 9.44 -3.85
N GLU A 182 1.62 10.05 -4.19
CA GLU A 182 1.68 11.25 -5.00
C GLU A 182 2.62 10.96 -6.16
N PHE A 183 2.08 10.96 -7.38
CA PHE A 183 2.84 10.85 -8.62
C PHE A 183 3.27 12.24 -9.07
N SER A 184 4.44 12.34 -9.69
CA SER A 184 4.93 13.58 -10.30
C SER A 184 5.79 13.31 -11.52
N TYR A 185 5.66 14.20 -12.51
CA TYR A 185 6.62 14.24 -13.61
C TYR A 185 7.97 14.76 -13.15
N PRO A 186 9.08 14.29 -13.74
CA PRO A 186 10.39 14.82 -13.40
C PRO A 186 10.51 16.31 -13.73
N PRO A 187 11.32 17.08 -12.98
CA PRO A 187 11.51 18.50 -13.22
C PRO A 187 11.94 18.79 -14.67
N GLY A 188 11.27 19.76 -15.31
CA GLY A 188 11.56 20.14 -16.69
C GLY A 188 10.85 19.31 -17.75
N THR A 189 9.99 18.36 -17.37
CA THR A 189 9.06 17.72 -18.31
C THR A 189 8.16 18.78 -18.93
N GLY A 190 8.10 18.83 -20.26
CA GLY A 190 7.24 19.75 -20.97
C GLY A 190 5.75 19.48 -20.71
N ALA A 191 4.89 20.38 -21.18
CA ALA A 191 3.45 20.15 -21.20
C ALA A 191 3.09 19.16 -22.32
N ASP A 192 1.85 18.67 -22.30
CA ASP A 192 1.14 17.88 -23.32
C ASP A 192 1.93 17.39 -24.57
N ASP A 193 1.87 16.09 -24.83
CA ASP A 193 2.62 15.36 -25.86
C ASP A 193 4.15 15.38 -25.72
N SER A 194 4.68 15.94 -24.64
CA SER A 194 6.10 15.84 -24.31
C SER A 194 6.49 14.39 -23.97
N PRO A 195 7.60 13.87 -24.51
CA PRO A 195 8.10 12.54 -24.15
C PRO A 195 8.39 12.42 -22.66
N VAL A 196 8.01 11.30 -22.06
CA VAL A 196 8.28 10.99 -20.65
C VAL A 196 8.92 9.61 -20.58
N THR A 197 10.04 9.50 -19.86
CA THR A 197 10.78 8.24 -19.71
C THR A 197 10.53 7.57 -18.36
N TYR A 198 10.20 8.37 -17.33
CA TYR A 198 9.89 7.88 -16.00
C TYR A 198 8.98 8.86 -15.26
N LEU A 199 8.36 8.39 -14.18
CA LEU A 199 7.71 9.22 -13.16
C LEU A 199 8.37 9.03 -11.80
N GLU A 200 8.18 10.00 -10.92
CA GLU A 200 8.47 9.86 -9.50
C GLU A 200 7.17 9.57 -8.76
N ALA A 201 7.21 8.65 -7.81
CA ALA A 201 6.10 8.37 -6.91
C ALA A 201 6.56 8.43 -5.47
N LYS A 202 5.87 9.25 -4.68
CA LYS A 202 6.06 9.36 -3.25
C LYS A 202 5.03 8.50 -2.54
N LEU A 203 5.50 7.49 -1.83
CA LEU A 203 4.68 6.54 -1.08
C LEU A 203 4.76 6.88 0.40
N SER A 204 3.63 7.17 1.03
CA SER A 204 3.54 7.47 2.46
C SER A 204 2.57 6.49 3.11
N LEU A 205 2.97 5.87 4.22
CA LEU A 205 2.15 4.94 4.98
C LEU A 205 1.78 5.55 6.33
N TYR A 206 0.49 5.58 6.65
CA TYR A 206 -0.07 6.18 7.86
C TYR A 206 -0.75 5.14 8.74
N ASN A 207 -0.75 5.32 10.05
CA ASN A 207 -1.47 4.44 10.98
C ASN A 207 -2.91 4.91 11.30
N ASN A 208 -3.41 5.89 10.55
CA ASN A 208 -4.74 6.46 10.68
C ASN A 208 -5.29 6.83 9.28
N GLU A 209 -6.61 6.72 9.11
CA GLU A 209 -7.35 6.88 7.87
C GLU A 209 -7.31 8.30 7.31
N ASP A 210 -7.26 9.29 8.21
CA ASP A 210 -7.14 10.72 7.89
C ASP A 210 -5.80 11.09 7.23
N ARG A 211 -4.80 10.18 7.24
CA ARG A 211 -3.50 10.30 6.56
C ARG A 211 -2.79 11.62 6.84
N GLN A 212 -2.94 12.12 8.07
CA GLN A 212 -2.30 13.35 8.53
C GLN A 212 -0.81 13.14 8.88
N PRO A 213 0.05 14.16 8.74
CA PRO A 213 1.50 14.02 8.96
C PRO A 213 1.91 13.44 10.32
N GLU A 214 1.15 13.69 11.38
CA GLU A 214 1.36 13.14 12.73
C GLU A 214 1.19 11.61 12.82
N HIS A 215 0.48 11.01 11.86
CA HIS A 215 0.22 9.59 11.76
C HIS A 215 1.18 8.87 10.81
N LEU A 216 2.16 9.58 10.24
CA LEU A 216 3.13 9.02 9.31
C LEU A 216 4.00 7.95 9.99
N VAL A 217 4.00 6.75 9.44
CA VAL A 217 4.77 5.60 9.93
C VAL A 217 6.06 5.44 9.13
N ALA A 218 5.96 5.50 7.80
CA ALA A 218 7.06 5.33 6.88
C ALA A 218 6.78 6.08 5.57
N GLN A 219 7.83 6.44 4.86
CA GLN A 219 7.75 7.07 3.55
C GLN A 219 8.93 6.65 2.68
N GLU A 220 8.69 6.51 1.39
CA GLU A 220 9.68 6.23 0.36
C GLU A 220 9.37 7.05 -0.90
N GLU A 221 10.41 7.38 -1.66
CA GLU A 221 10.29 7.98 -2.99
C GLU A 221 10.90 7.02 -4.00
N VAL A 222 10.17 6.70 -5.06
CA VAL A 222 10.53 5.70 -6.03
C VAL A 222 10.39 6.21 -7.46
N VAL A 223 11.34 5.81 -8.30
CA VAL A 223 11.27 6.04 -9.75
C VAL A 223 10.48 4.90 -10.39
N LEU A 224 9.56 5.28 -11.29
CA LEU A 224 8.72 4.40 -12.10
C LEU A 224 9.14 4.55 -13.56
N ASP A 225 10.02 3.66 -14.03
CA ASP A 225 10.49 3.66 -15.42
C ASP A 225 9.45 3.06 -16.37
N PHE A 226 9.32 3.64 -17.56
CA PHE A 226 8.45 3.11 -18.61
C PHE A 226 9.19 2.13 -19.52
N ARG A 227 8.52 1.02 -19.88
CA ARG A 227 9.08 0.04 -20.84
C ARG A 227 8.86 0.45 -22.29
N TYR A 228 7.82 1.24 -22.54
CA TYR A 228 7.45 1.73 -23.87
C TYR A 228 7.64 3.24 -23.94
N THR A 229 7.70 3.76 -25.17
CA THR A 229 7.65 5.21 -25.36
C THR A 229 6.27 5.72 -24.97
N VAL A 230 6.24 6.66 -24.04
CA VAL A 230 5.03 7.33 -23.61
C VAL A 230 5.22 8.84 -23.67
N VAL A 231 4.12 9.55 -23.87
CA VAL A 231 4.07 11.01 -23.75
C VAL A 231 3.21 11.44 -22.58
N ARG A 232 3.44 12.63 -22.07
CA ARG A 232 2.55 13.27 -21.12
C ARG A 232 1.25 13.64 -21.81
N ARG A 233 0.12 13.39 -21.16
CA ARG A 233 -1.20 13.86 -21.60
C ARG A 233 -1.81 14.80 -20.58
N ASP A 234 -2.17 15.99 -21.05
CA ASP A 234 -2.89 17.01 -20.27
C ASP A 234 -4.33 17.19 -20.77
N SER A 235 -4.68 16.71 -21.96
CA SER A 235 -6.04 16.78 -22.49
C SER A 235 -7.06 15.96 -21.68
N VAL A 236 -8.35 16.26 -21.87
CA VAL A 236 -9.44 15.46 -21.31
C VAL A 236 -9.45 14.07 -21.97
N THR A 237 -9.72 13.05 -21.16
CA THR A 237 -9.80 11.62 -21.54
C THR A 237 -10.99 10.96 -20.86
N ALA A 238 -11.18 11.21 -19.56
CA ALA A 238 -12.37 10.77 -18.83
C ALA A 238 -13.60 11.64 -19.14
N THR A 239 -14.67 11.04 -19.67
CA THR A 239 -15.93 11.71 -20.02
C THR A 239 -17.13 11.10 -19.31
N ASN A 240 -18.27 11.81 -19.36
CA ASN A 240 -19.58 11.23 -19.01
C ASN A 240 -20.11 10.45 -20.21
N GLY A 241 -20.48 9.18 -19.98
CA GLY A 241 -21.13 8.30 -20.96
C GLY A 241 -22.64 8.15 -20.77
#